data_AF-A0AAE9D9M3-F1
#
_entry.id   AF-A0AAE9D9M3-F1
#
_cell.length_a   1.000
_cell.length_b   1.000
_cell.length_c   1.000
_cell.angle_alpha   90.00
_cell.angle_beta   90.00
_cell.angle_gamma   90.00
#
_symmetry.space_group_name_H-M   'P 1'
#
loop_
_entity.id
_entity.type
_entity.pdbx_description
1 polymer ?
#
loop_
_entity_poly.entity_id
_entity_poly.type
_entity_poly.pdbx_seq_one_letter_code
_entity_poly.pdbx_strand_id
1 'polypeptide(L)' 'MEKKSVFVYGTLKSGEPNHKTLAETGGEYRFISSGTTMEKFPLVVGTKFNIPFLLDDAGNGNVSLFFVWKKLQ' A
#
# COMPACT_ATOMS: atom_id res chain seq x y z
N MET A 1 17.24 -6.29 -14.29
CA MET A 1 16.95 -5.91 -12.89
C MET A 1 15.76 -6.74 -12.41
N GLU A 2 15.64 -6.98 -11.09
CA GLU A 2 14.59 -7.84 -10.54
C GLU A 2 13.25 -7.09 -10.46
N LYS A 3 12.19 -7.70 -10.99
CA LYS A 3 10.83 -7.13 -10.97
C LYS A 3 10.29 -7.17 -9.54
N LYS A 4 10.19 -6.01 -8.88
CA LYS A 4 9.65 -5.89 -7.52
C LYS A 4 8.17 -5.51 -7.53
N SER A 5 7.38 -6.23 -6.75
CA SER A 5 6.00 -5.87 -6.43
C SER A 5 5.98 -5.22 -5.05
N VAL A 6 5.21 -4.15 -4.91
CA VAL A 6 5.00 -3.40 -3.67
C VAL A 6 3.52 -3.45 -3.35
N PHE A 7 3.24 -3.64 -2.07
CA PHE A 7 1.90 -3.71 -1.54
C PHE A 7 1.61 -2.42 -0.78
N VAL A 8 0.61 -1.66 -1.22
CA VAL A 8 0.29 -0.34 -0.64
C VAL A 8 -1.02 -0.37 0.13
N TYR A 9 -0.97 0.23 1.33
CA TYR A 9 -2.05 0.15 2.31
C TYR A 9 -2.69 1.48 2.70
N GLY A 10 -1.95 2.57 2.58
CA GLY A 10 -2.34 3.89 3.06
C GLY A 10 -2.57 4.88 1.92
N THR A 11 -2.02 6.08 2.08
CA THR A 11 -2.27 7.24 1.20
C THR A 11 -1.84 7.07 -0.27
N LEU A 12 -1.13 5.98 -0.60
CA LEU A 12 -0.70 5.65 -1.96
C LEU A 12 -1.74 4.84 -2.75
N LYS A 13 -2.81 4.36 -2.10
CA LYS A 13 -3.91 3.64 -2.75
C LYS A 13 -4.66 4.53 -3.75
N SER A 14 -5.34 3.92 -4.72
CA SER A 14 -6.19 4.67 -5.66
C SER A 14 -7.28 5.44 -4.92
N GLY A 15 -7.43 6.74 -5.26
CA GLY A 15 -8.37 7.65 -4.60
C GLY A 15 -7.82 8.34 -3.34
N GLU A 16 -6.61 7.99 -2.89
CA GLU A 16 -5.98 8.62 -1.73
C GLU A 16 -5.03 9.78 -2.10
N PRO A 17 -4.70 10.69 -1.16
CA PRO A 17 -4.00 11.94 -1.47
C PRO A 17 -2.64 11.80 -2.17
N ASN A 18 -1.91 10.71 -1.92
CA ASN A 18 -0.57 10.48 -2.47
C ASN A 18 -0.55 9.49 -3.65
N HIS A 19 -1.71 9.11 -4.20
CA HIS A 19 -1.80 8.17 -5.32
C HIS A 19 -0.95 8.56 -6.54
N LYS A 20 -0.88 9.87 -6.85
CA LYS A 20 -0.11 10.41 -7.97
C LYS A 20 1.37 9.99 -7.97
N THR A 21 1.95 9.75 -6.78
CA THR A 21 3.33 9.29 -6.63
C THR A 21 3.59 7.94 -7.32
N LEU A 22 2.56 7.11 -7.49
CA LEU A 22 2.66 5.85 -8.25
C LEU A 22 2.11 5.98 -9.66
N ALA A 23 1.02 6.74 -9.83
CA ALA A 23 0.32 6.86 -11.10
C ALA A 23 1.08 7.70 -12.14
N GLU A 24 1.83 8.71 -11.72
CA GLU A 24 2.48 9.71 -12.60
C GLU A 24 3.98 9.48 -12.74
N THR A 25 4.40 8.22 -12.83
CA THR A 25 5.81 7.81 -12.85
C THR A 25 6.36 7.56 -14.26
N GLY A 26 5.69 8.04 -15.31
CA GLY A 26 6.11 7.78 -16.68
C GLY A 26 6.14 6.30 -17.08
N GLY A 27 5.37 5.46 -16.38
CA GLY A 27 5.30 4.01 -16.62
C GLY A 27 6.28 3.18 -15.78
N GLU A 28 7.01 3.77 -14.82
CA GLU A 28 7.87 2.99 -13.92
C GLU A 28 7.09 2.03 -13.02
N TYR A 29 5.84 2.37 -12.68
CA TYR A 29 4.98 1.54 -11.85
C TYR A 29 3.64 1.26 -12.55
N ARG A 30 3.14 0.03 -12.36
CA ARG A 30 1.85 -0.42 -12.89
C ARG A 30 1.02 -1.11 -11.81
N PHE A 31 -0.24 -0.71 -11.71
CA PHE A 31 -1.24 -1.42 -10.91
C PHE A 31 -1.43 -2.85 -11.45
N ILE A 32 -1.40 -3.83 -10.56
CA ILE A 32 -1.56 -5.25 -10.90
C ILE A 32 -2.93 -5.77 -10.45
N SER A 33 -3.22 -5.66 -9.17
CA SER A 33 -4.45 -6.17 -8.57
C SER A 33 -4.70 -5.57 -7.18
N SER A 34 -5.92 -5.72 -6.68
CA SER A 34 -6.21 -5.59 -5.25
C SER A 34 -5.92 -6.91 -4.52
N GLY A 35 -5.65 -6.84 -3.22
CA GLY A 35 -5.45 -8.02 -2.38
C GLY A 35 -5.58 -7.70 -0.90
N THR A 36 -5.61 -8.74 -0.07
CA THR A 36 -5.63 -8.63 1.39
C THR A 36 -4.41 -9.33 1.98
N THR A 37 -3.96 -8.91 3.16
CA THR A 37 -2.93 -9.67 3.88
C THR A 37 -3.49 -11.02 4.31
N MET A 38 -2.64 -12.06 4.24
CA MET A 38 -2.99 -13.38 4.80
C MET A 38 -2.95 -13.36 6.33
N GLU A 39 -1.95 -12.68 6.88
CA GLU A 39 -1.82 -12.41 8.31
C GLU A 39 -2.50 -11.10 8.69
N LYS A 40 -2.94 -11.00 9.94
CA LYS A 40 -3.52 -9.76 10.48
C LYS A 40 -2.40 -8.83 10.92
N PHE A 41 -2.60 -7.53 10.70
CA PHE A 41 -1.73 -6.49 11.21
C PHE A 41 -2.58 -5.34 11.77
N PRO A 42 -2.12 -4.65 12.83
CA PRO A 42 -2.75 -3.42 13.28
C PRO A 42 -2.53 -2.30 12.25
N LEU A 43 -3.62 -1.82 11.65
CA LEU A 43 -3.64 -0.60 10.85
C LEU A 43 -4.27 0.51 11.69
N VAL A 44 -3.46 1.48 12.11
CA VAL A 44 -3.89 2.59 12.95
C VAL A 44 -3.81 3.91 12.18
N VAL A 45 -4.79 4.78 12.41
CA VAL A 45 -4.75 6.17 11.92
C VAL A 45 -4.44 7.06 13.11
N GLY A 46 -3.36 7.83 13.02
CA GLY A 46 -2.93 8.70 14.12
C GLY A 46 -2.27 9.98 13.65
N THR A 47 -1.87 10.80 14.63
CA THR A 47 -1.20 12.11 14.47
C THR A 47 -2.09 13.24 13.95
N LYS A 48 -1.54 14.46 13.89
CA LYS A 48 -2.20 15.68 13.37
C LYS A 48 -2.71 15.53 11.92
N PHE A 49 -2.08 14.66 11.14
CA PHE A 49 -2.35 14.52 9.70
C PHE A 49 -3.15 13.27 9.34
N ASN A 50 -3.64 12.51 10.33
CA ASN A 50 -4.38 11.26 10.11
C ASN A 50 -3.65 10.29 9.17
N ILE A 51 -2.34 10.13 9.39
CA ILE A 51 -1.50 9.26 8.57
C ILE A 51 -1.78 7.81 8.96
N PRO A 52 -2.00 6.90 8.00
CA PRO A 52 -2.16 5.47 8.27
C PRO A 52 -0.80 4.80 8.52
N PHE A 53 -0.68 4.07 9.62
CA PHE A 53 0.47 3.26 9.99
C PHE A 53 0.08 1.79 10.09
N LEU A 54 0.73 0.94 9.29
CA LEU A 54 0.67 -0.51 9.46
C LEU A 54 1.80 -0.91 10.42
N LEU A 55 1.44 -1.34 11.62
CA LEU A 55 2.42 -1.73 12.64
C LEU A 55 2.96 -3.13 12.34
N ASP A 56 4.26 -3.33 12.56
CA ASP A 56 4.94 -4.62 12.41
C ASP A 56 4.66 -5.52 13.62
N ASP A 57 3.41 -5.96 13.74
CA ASP A 57 2.88 -6.76 14.84
C ASP A 57 1.93 -7.84 14.27
N ALA A 58 2.54 -8.84 13.63
CA ALA A 58 1.81 -9.89 12.93
C ALA A 58 0.92 -10.72 13.88
N GLY A 59 -0.26 -11.09 13.40
CA GLY A 59 -1.25 -11.87 14.15
C GLY A 59 -2.24 -11.03 14.96
N ASN A 60 -1.95 -9.74 15.17
CA ASN A 60 -2.81 -8.77 15.83
C ASN A 60 -3.57 -7.89 14.83
N GLY A 61 -4.64 -7.21 15.26
CA GLY A 61 -5.40 -6.31 14.40
C GLY A 61 -6.35 -7.01 13.42
N ASN A 62 -6.42 -6.53 12.17
CA ASN A 62 -7.41 -6.95 11.17
C ASN A 62 -6.79 -7.25 9.80
N VAL A 63 -7.49 -8.08 9.00
CA VAL A 63 -7.22 -8.21 7.57
C VAL A 63 -7.67 -6.93 6.86
N SER A 64 -6.81 -6.34 6.06
CA SER A 64 -7.07 -5.06 5.40
C SER A 64 -6.94 -5.18 3.87
N LEU A 65 -7.74 -4.42 3.13
CA LEU A 65 -7.73 -4.36 1.66
C LEU A 65 -6.67 -3.38 1.15
N PHE A 66 -5.89 -3.85 0.20
CA PHE A 66 -4.68 -3.20 -0.27
C PHE A 66 -4.52 -3.34 -1.79
N PHE A 67 -3.58 -2.57 -2.37
CA PHE A 67 -3.30 -2.59 -3.81
C PHE A 67 -1.87 -3.03 -4.10
N VAL A 68 -1.69 -3.88 -5.09
CA VAL A 68 -0.39 -4.35 -5.56
C VAL A 68 0.04 -3.51 -6.76
N TRP A 69 1.22 -2.92 -6.65
CA TRP A 69 1.90 -2.20 -7.72
C TRP A 69 3.19 -2.89 -8.08
N LYS A 70 3.52 -2.94 -9.36
CA LYS A 70 4.76 -3.54 -9.85
C LYS A 70 5.65 -2.49 -10.47
N LYS A 71 6.92 -2.51 -10.10
CA LYS A 71 7.95 -1.71 -10.77
C LYS A 71 8.35 -2.38 -12.09
N LEU A 72 8.44 -1.60 -13.17
CA LEU A 72 8.65 -2.07 -14.55
C LEU A 72 10.09 -1.90 -15.10
N GLN A 73 11.05 -1.43 -14.28
CA GLN A 73 12.48 -1.33 -14.64
C GLN A 73 13.23 -2.66 -14.50
#